data_AF-A0A836U4C9-F1
#
_entry.id   AF-A0A836U4C9-F1
#
_cell.length_a   1.000
_cell.length_b   1.000
_cell.length_c   1.000
_cell.angle_alpha   90.00
_cell.angle_beta   90.00
_cell.angle_gamma   90.00
#
_symmetry.space_group_name_H-M   'P 1'
#
loop_
_entity.id
_entity.type
_entity.pdbx_description
1 polymer ?
#
loop_
_entity_poly.entity_id
_entity_poly.type
_entity_poly.pdbx_seq_one_letter_code
_entity_poly.pdbx_strand_id
1 'polypeptide(L)'
;MKKLTILIALAAFCAVPVTAQLATSGPVAAIDNIPPAPVTDLQALVASGGDTRTVALTWALSVDDARSFTTFGGQIVPTGDVRGYRVYRQQEEGVEELVATLGAGISEFVDDVVIEGASYIYDVRPFDSDNETNVDVIPGSTEDFARIVLVGGASEVVVETRIEGELTFDSNLDLQDQEAVTLFTDEFIRQLAEALGIDPSRIIITDIQQGSIVVSFQIADGVDNFPNEPTPVDALVELKRQIQETQDLFVTLAPLLAFADQSSTVLVPVTAPVDADGNAILGWFTREGDTVDFDDFFLFADNFGKSEGDVGYDSRFDISPNGAVDFDDFFRFADDFGKVVANALSIQG
;
A
#
# COMPACT_ATOMS: atom_id res chain seq x y z
N MET A 1 -13.80 -41.25 -113.42
CA MET A 1 -13.50 -39.86 -113.01
C MET A 1 -13.54 -39.77 -111.49
N LYS A 2 -12.50 -39.14 -110.91
CA LYS A 2 -12.28 -38.78 -109.50
C LYS A 2 -12.26 -39.93 -108.47
N LYS A 3 -11.02 -40.33 -108.12
CA LYS A 3 -10.67 -41.09 -106.91
C LYS A 3 -11.06 -40.23 -105.69
N LEU A 4 -11.95 -40.74 -104.84
CA LEU A 4 -12.37 -40.09 -103.61
C LEU A 4 -11.37 -40.47 -102.51
N THR A 5 -10.45 -39.56 -102.22
CA THR A 5 -9.47 -39.69 -101.13
C THR A 5 -10.21 -39.55 -99.80
N ILE A 6 -10.25 -40.63 -99.01
CA ILE A 6 -10.76 -40.60 -97.63
C ILE A 6 -9.66 -39.98 -96.76
N LEU A 7 -9.88 -38.73 -96.34
CA LEU A 7 -9.01 -38.04 -95.38
C LEU A 7 -9.51 -38.36 -93.97
N ILE A 8 -8.72 -39.14 -93.22
CA ILE A 8 -8.97 -39.44 -91.81
C ILE A 8 -8.66 -38.16 -91.01
N ALA A 9 -9.70 -37.50 -90.50
CA ALA A 9 -9.56 -36.37 -89.59
C ALA A 9 -9.29 -36.90 -88.17
N LEU A 10 -8.05 -36.71 -87.71
CA LEU A 10 -7.63 -36.98 -86.34
C LEU A 10 -8.21 -35.89 -85.42
N ALA A 11 -9.20 -36.25 -84.61
CA ALA A 11 -9.73 -35.36 -83.58
C ALA A 11 -8.69 -35.26 -82.43
N ALA A 12 -7.91 -34.18 -82.44
CA ALA A 12 -7.05 -33.84 -81.32
C ALA A 12 -7.91 -33.36 -80.15
N PHE A 13 -8.03 -34.20 -79.12
CA PHE A 13 -8.66 -33.83 -77.86
C PHE A 13 -7.72 -32.84 -77.15
N CYS A 14 -8.03 -31.54 -77.18
CA CYS A 14 -7.33 -30.55 -76.39
C CYS A 14 -7.62 -30.82 -74.91
N ALA A 15 -6.73 -31.53 -74.22
CA ALA A 15 -6.73 -31.59 -72.78
C ALA A 15 -6.35 -30.19 -72.26
N VAL A 16 -7.35 -29.44 -71.79
CA VAL A 16 -7.08 -28.20 -71.03
C VAL A 16 -6.42 -28.64 -69.73
N PRO A 17 -5.20 -28.18 -69.39
CA PRO A 17 -4.64 -28.47 -68.08
C PRO A 17 -5.53 -27.77 -67.05
N VAL A 18 -6.28 -28.56 -66.28
CA VAL A 18 -6.92 -28.06 -65.05
C VAL A 18 -5.77 -27.62 -64.16
N THR A 19 -5.57 -26.31 -64.04
CA THR A 19 -4.63 -25.77 -63.09
C THR A 19 -5.26 -25.98 -61.72
N ALA A 20 -4.79 -26.98 -60.98
CA ALA A 20 -5.16 -27.12 -59.58
C ALA A 20 -4.59 -25.89 -58.85
N GLN A 21 -5.44 -24.89 -58.62
CA GLN A 21 -5.09 -23.76 -57.77
C GLN A 21 -5.08 -24.30 -56.34
N LEU A 22 -3.89 -24.64 -55.84
CA LEU A 22 -3.68 -24.91 -54.43
C LEU A 22 -4.11 -23.65 -53.67
N ALA A 23 -5.22 -23.74 -52.96
CA ALA A 23 -5.55 -22.78 -51.92
C ALA A 23 -4.55 -23.02 -50.79
N THR A 24 -3.43 -22.30 -50.83
CA THR A 24 -2.50 -22.23 -49.70
C THR A 24 -3.15 -21.32 -48.68
N SER A 25 -3.72 -21.88 -47.60
CA SER A 25 -4.04 -21.06 -46.43
C SER A 25 -2.73 -20.47 -45.91
N GLY A 26 -2.77 -19.22 -45.44
CA GLY A 26 -1.67 -18.69 -44.63
C GLY A 26 -1.38 -19.61 -43.43
N PRO A 27 -0.22 -19.47 -42.78
CA PRO A 27 0.04 -20.20 -41.54
C PRO A 27 -1.11 -19.96 -40.56
N VAL A 28 -1.82 -21.03 -40.19
CA VAL A 28 -2.83 -21.02 -39.14
C VAL A 28 -2.05 -21.31 -37.85
N ALA A 29 -1.75 -20.27 -37.09
CA ALA A 29 -1.30 -20.45 -35.72
C ALA A 29 -2.53 -20.86 -34.89
N ALA A 30 -2.34 -21.83 -33.99
CA ALA A 30 -3.29 -22.01 -32.90
C ALA A 30 -3.14 -20.78 -32.01
N ILE A 31 -4.16 -19.91 -32.00
CA ILE A 31 -4.21 -18.77 -31.07
C ILE A 31 -4.66 -19.34 -29.73
N ASP A 32 -3.86 -19.11 -28.70
CA ASP A 32 -4.30 -19.37 -27.34
C ASP A 32 -5.24 -18.25 -26.90
N ASN A 33 -6.45 -18.61 -26.48
CA ASN A 33 -7.45 -17.66 -25.99
C ASN A 33 -7.67 -17.81 -24.48
N ILE A 34 -6.84 -18.59 -23.79
CA ILE A 34 -6.89 -18.75 -22.34
C ILE A 34 -5.83 -17.80 -21.77
N PRO A 35 -6.22 -16.68 -21.16
CA PRO A 35 -5.27 -15.78 -20.52
C PRO A 35 -4.70 -16.42 -19.24
N PRO A 36 -3.46 -16.08 -18.84
CA PRO A 36 -2.91 -16.53 -17.57
C PRO A 36 -3.75 -16.06 -16.38
N ALA A 37 -3.70 -16.74 -15.24
CA ALA A 37 -4.27 -16.23 -14.00
C ALA A 37 -3.55 -14.92 -13.58
N PRO A 38 -4.27 -13.97 -12.96
CA PRO A 38 -3.67 -12.72 -12.47
C PRO A 38 -2.62 -12.97 -11.37
N VAL A 39 -1.80 -11.96 -11.09
CA VAL A 39 -0.99 -11.93 -9.86
C VAL A 39 -1.89 -11.71 -8.65
N THR A 40 -1.44 -12.15 -7.48
CA THR A 40 -2.07 -11.82 -6.19
C THR A 40 -1.09 -11.10 -5.30
N ASP A 41 -1.57 -10.55 -4.18
CA ASP A 41 -0.73 -9.90 -3.16
C ASP A 41 0.16 -8.78 -3.73
N LEU A 42 -0.33 -8.06 -4.77
CA LEU A 42 0.37 -6.91 -5.34
C LEU A 42 0.39 -5.76 -4.32
N GLN A 43 1.58 -5.26 -4.03
CA GLN A 43 1.82 -4.18 -3.10
C GLN A 43 2.77 -3.16 -3.73
N ALA A 44 2.46 -1.87 -3.53
CA ALA A 44 3.29 -0.73 -3.87
C ALA A 44 3.69 0.03 -2.60
N LEU A 45 4.98 0.20 -2.39
CA LEU A 45 5.53 0.87 -1.20
C LEU A 45 6.55 1.93 -1.59
N VAL A 46 6.43 3.13 -1.02
CA VAL A 46 7.48 4.16 -1.19
C VAL A 46 8.75 3.69 -0.50
N ALA A 47 9.85 3.68 -1.24
CA ALA A 47 11.20 3.51 -0.70
C ALA A 47 11.96 4.83 -0.78
N SER A 48 12.70 5.16 0.28
CA SER A 48 13.53 6.37 0.36
C SER A 48 15.00 6.00 0.51
N GLY A 49 15.85 6.57 -0.35
CA GLY A 49 17.30 6.48 -0.25
C GLY A 49 17.93 7.84 -0.49
N GLY A 50 18.04 8.66 0.56
CA GLY A 50 18.49 10.06 0.44
C GLY A 50 17.40 10.96 -0.18
N ASP A 51 17.79 11.88 -1.06
CA ASP A 51 16.87 12.82 -1.73
C ASP A 51 16.04 12.18 -2.86
N THR A 52 16.30 10.91 -3.18
CA THR A 52 15.58 10.18 -4.24
C THR A 52 14.44 9.38 -3.65
N ARG A 53 13.24 9.57 -4.20
CA ARG A 53 12.07 8.74 -3.93
C ARG A 53 11.95 7.66 -5.01
N THR A 54 11.64 6.44 -4.59
CA THR A 54 11.31 5.33 -5.48
C THR A 54 10.06 4.62 -4.97
N VAL A 55 9.42 3.82 -5.81
CA VAL A 55 8.34 2.91 -5.39
C VAL A 55 8.79 1.47 -5.65
N ALA A 56 8.80 0.66 -4.60
CA ALA A 56 9.02 -0.77 -4.70
C ALA A 56 7.68 -1.50 -4.86
N LEU A 57 7.61 -2.39 -5.83
CA LEU A 57 6.49 -3.28 -6.07
C LEU A 57 6.88 -4.71 -5.71
N THR A 58 5.98 -5.43 -5.04
CA THR A 58 6.09 -6.88 -4.82
C THR A 58 4.75 -7.55 -5.09
N TRP A 59 4.77 -8.79 -5.58
CA TRP A 59 3.56 -9.58 -5.82
C TRP A 59 3.83 -11.07 -5.68
N ALA A 60 2.77 -11.85 -5.48
CA ALA A 60 2.80 -13.29 -5.70
C ALA A 60 2.67 -13.60 -7.19
N LEU A 61 3.56 -14.46 -7.69
CA LEU A 61 3.55 -14.90 -9.09
C LEU A 61 2.19 -15.50 -9.46
N SER A 62 1.81 -15.36 -10.73
CA SER A 62 0.65 -16.08 -11.27
C SER A 62 0.80 -17.56 -10.98
N VAL A 63 -0.31 -18.24 -10.65
CA VAL A 63 -0.30 -19.70 -10.47
C VAL A 63 0.15 -20.44 -11.74
N ASP A 64 0.04 -19.80 -12.90
CA ASP A 64 0.46 -20.31 -14.20
C ASP A 64 1.93 -19.96 -14.54
N ASP A 65 2.66 -19.25 -13.67
CA ASP A 65 4.11 -19.04 -13.80
C ASP A 65 4.93 -20.20 -13.20
N ALA A 66 4.28 -21.04 -12.39
CA ALA A 66 4.87 -22.28 -11.93
C ALA A 66 5.16 -23.17 -13.14
N ARG A 67 6.44 -23.27 -13.55
CA ARG A 67 6.91 -24.26 -14.53
C ARG A 67 6.78 -25.66 -13.93
N SER A 68 5.56 -26.16 -13.83
CA SER A 68 5.32 -27.56 -13.57
C SER A 68 5.53 -28.32 -14.90
N PHE A 69 6.08 -29.51 -14.81
CA PHE A 69 6.30 -30.38 -15.96
C PHE A 69 5.39 -31.58 -15.81
N THR A 70 4.41 -31.71 -16.68
CA THR A 70 3.65 -32.97 -16.80
C THR A 70 4.18 -33.75 -17.98
N THR A 71 4.23 -35.07 -17.86
CA THR A 71 4.63 -35.94 -18.97
C THR A 71 3.38 -36.54 -19.60
N PHE A 72 3.14 -36.24 -20.88
CA PHE A 72 2.11 -36.89 -21.68
C PHE A 72 2.75 -37.54 -22.90
N GLY A 73 2.58 -38.85 -23.07
CA GLY A 73 3.17 -39.58 -24.20
C GLY A 73 4.70 -39.56 -24.26
N GLY A 74 5.39 -39.31 -23.15
CA GLY A 74 6.86 -39.20 -23.10
C GLY A 74 7.42 -37.85 -23.57
N GLN A 75 6.57 -36.87 -23.89
CA GLN A 75 6.97 -35.48 -24.08
C GLN A 75 6.81 -34.68 -22.78
N ILE A 76 7.77 -33.80 -22.53
CA ILE A 76 7.69 -32.80 -21.47
C ILE A 76 6.70 -31.74 -21.93
N VAL A 77 5.58 -31.59 -21.22
CA VAL A 77 4.64 -30.48 -21.40
C VAL A 77 4.95 -29.46 -20.31
N PRO A 78 5.54 -28.29 -20.65
CA PRO A 78 5.58 -27.18 -19.73
C PRO A 78 4.14 -26.76 -19.45
N THR A 79 3.77 -26.67 -18.16
CA THR A 79 2.42 -26.26 -17.75
C THR A 79 2.34 -24.79 -17.35
N GLY A 80 3.46 -24.08 -17.31
CA GLY A 80 3.45 -22.63 -17.18
C GLY A 80 3.58 -21.96 -18.55
N ASP A 81 2.60 -21.15 -18.92
CA ASP A 81 2.50 -20.40 -20.17
C ASP A 81 2.85 -18.90 -20.00
N VAL A 82 2.98 -18.44 -18.76
CA VAL A 82 3.44 -17.08 -18.43
C VAL A 82 4.83 -16.85 -19.02
N ARG A 83 4.93 -15.86 -19.91
CA ARG A 83 6.20 -15.41 -20.49
C ARG A 83 6.87 -14.33 -19.64
N GLY A 84 6.08 -13.61 -18.85
CA GLY A 84 6.55 -12.60 -17.94
C GLY A 84 5.44 -11.71 -17.42
N TYR A 85 5.85 -10.56 -16.88
CA TYR A 85 4.96 -9.59 -16.25
C TYR A 85 5.15 -8.21 -16.87
N ARG A 86 4.05 -7.52 -17.13
CA ARG A 86 4.05 -6.10 -17.54
C ARG A 86 3.63 -5.26 -16.36
N VAL A 87 4.47 -4.30 -16.01
CA VAL A 87 4.19 -3.34 -14.93
C VAL A 87 3.67 -2.08 -15.57
N TYR A 88 2.48 -1.68 -15.16
CA TYR A 88 1.86 -0.43 -15.54
C TYR A 88 1.81 0.50 -14.35
N ARG A 89 1.92 1.79 -14.64
CA ARG A 89 1.75 2.87 -13.69
C ARG A 89 0.77 3.86 -14.27
N GLN A 90 -0.21 4.24 -13.48
CA GLN A 90 -1.12 5.32 -13.79
C GLN A 90 -0.95 6.42 -12.75
N GLN A 91 -0.77 7.65 -13.20
CA GLN A 91 -0.81 8.85 -12.34
C GLN A 91 -2.26 9.35 -12.21
N GLU A 92 -2.60 10.11 -11.17
CA GLU A 92 -3.95 10.64 -10.85
C GLU A 92 -4.80 11.07 -12.07
N GLU A 93 -4.20 11.79 -13.03
CA GLU A 93 -4.85 12.27 -14.26
C GLU A 93 -4.23 11.70 -15.55
N GLY A 94 -3.39 10.66 -15.41
CA GLY A 94 -2.65 10.04 -16.48
C GLY A 94 -3.39 8.90 -17.17
N VAL A 95 -3.02 8.65 -18.43
CA VAL A 95 -3.29 7.35 -19.05
C VAL A 95 -2.34 6.34 -18.41
N GLU A 96 -2.82 5.12 -18.19
CA GLU A 96 -1.96 4.02 -17.77
C GLU A 96 -0.76 3.84 -18.72
N GLU A 97 0.45 3.88 -18.17
CA GLU A 97 1.70 3.74 -18.90
C GLU A 97 2.38 2.40 -18.58
N LEU A 98 2.84 1.69 -19.61
CA LEU A 98 3.70 0.52 -19.43
C LEU A 98 5.09 0.98 -19.00
N VAL A 99 5.45 0.79 -17.74
CA VAL A 99 6.75 1.20 -17.17
C VAL A 99 7.80 0.10 -17.21
N ALA A 100 7.40 -1.18 -17.23
CA ALA A 100 8.34 -2.28 -17.38
C ALA A 100 7.75 -3.53 -18.03
N THR A 101 8.61 -4.34 -18.65
CA THR A 101 8.33 -5.72 -19.04
C THR A 101 9.40 -6.62 -18.46
N LEU A 102 9.00 -7.54 -17.59
CA LEU A 102 9.83 -8.42 -16.80
C LEU A 102 9.70 -9.86 -17.30
N GLY A 103 10.71 -10.68 -17.04
CA GLY A 103 10.67 -12.11 -17.37
C GLY A 103 9.77 -12.90 -16.41
N ALA A 104 9.44 -14.13 -16.80
CA ALA A 104 8.83 -15.13 -15.92
C ALA A 104 9.66 -15.34 -14.63
N GLY A 105 8.98 -15.60 -13.51
CA GLY A 105 9.59 -15.81 -12.19
C GLY A 105 10.06 -14.55 -11.47
N ILE A 106 9.85 -13.35 -12.04
CA ILE A 106 10.14 -12.09 -11.37
C ILE A 106 8.91 -11.65 -10.57
N SER A 107 9.12 -11.33 -9.29
CA SER A 107 8.07 -10.98 -8.32
C SER A 107 8.29 -9.61 -7.66
N GLU A 108 9.25 -8.83 -8.17
CA GLU A 108 9.62 -7.53 -7.62
C GLU A 108 10.03 -6.55 -8.73
N PHE A 109 9.76 -5.27 -8.52
CA PHE A 109 10.16 -4.17 -9.39
C PHE A 109 10.39 -2.90 -8.58
N VAL A 110 11.30 -2.03 -9.02
CA VAL A 110 11.49 -0.70 -8.43
C VAL A 110 11.26 0.32 -9.53
N ASP A 111 10.29 1.21 -9.31
CA ASP A 111 10.09 2.40 -10.11
C ASP A 111 10.90 3.55 -9.51
N ASP A 112 11.96 3.96 -10.22
CA ASP A 112 12.85 5.05 -9.84
C ASP A 112 12.56 6.37 -10.57
N VAL A 113 11.46 6.42 -11.32
CA VAL A 113 11.04 7.58 -12.13
C VAL A 113 9.77 8.21 -11.56
N VAL A 114 9.61 8.14 -10.23
CA VAL A 114 8.45 8.69 -9.53
C VAL A 114 8.68 10.15 -9.12
N ILE A 115 7.60 10.92 -9.11
CA ILE A 115 7.63 12.36 -8.84
C ILE A 115 7.17 12.61 -7.40
N GLU A 116 7.93 13.42 -6.66
CA GLU A 116 7.50 13.91 -5.36
C GLU A 116 6.23 14.77 -5.50
N GLY A 117 5.21 14.48 -4.70
CA GLY A 117 3.87 15.01 -4.72
C GLY A 117 2.84 14.13 -5.46
N ALA A 118 3.27 13.14 -6.25
CA ALA A 118 2.38 12.44 -7.18
C ALA A 118 1.76 11.16 -6.58
N SER A 119 0.48 10.93 -6.88
CA SER A 119 -0.17 9.64 -6.64
C SER A 119 -0.03 8.72 -7.85
N TYR A 120 0.17 7.43 -7.58
CA TYR A 120 0.28 6.40 -8.59
C TYR A 120 -0.56 5.18 -8.21
N ILE A 121 -1.16 4.57 -9.22
CA ILE A 121 -1.78 3.24 -9.17
C ILE A 121 -0.94 2.31 -10.03
N TYR A 122 -0.56 1.16 -9.48
CA TYR A 122 0.24 0.16 -10.20
C TYR A 122 -0.58 -1.08 -10.56
N ASP A 123 -0.31 -1.60 -11.74
CA ASP A 123 -0.87 -2.86 -12.22
C ASP A 123 0.28 -3.78 -12.64
N VAL A 124 0.24 -5.04 -12.22
CA VAL A 124 1.19 -6.06 -12.70
C VAL A 124 0.41 -7.16 -13.40
N ARG A 125 0.62 -7.26 -14.71
CA ARG A 125 -0.18 -8.12 -15.59
C ARG A 125 0.68 -9.27 -16.11
N PRO A 126 0.37 -10.53 -15.77
CA PRO A 126 1.02 -11.66 -16.41
C PRO A 126 0.58 -11.71 -17.88
N PHE A 127 1.51 -12.08 -18.76
CA PHE A 127 1.23 -12.21 -20.18
C PHE A 127 1.87 -13.48 -20.76
N ASP A 128 1.23 -14.06 -21.77
CA ASP A 128 1.71 -15.21 -22.53
C ASP A 128 2.12 -14.79 -23.96
N SER A 129 1.94 -15.64 -24.97
CA SER A 129 2.23 -15.28 -26.37
C SER A 129 1.14 -14.43 -27.03
N ASP A 130 -0.11 -14.62 -26.62
CA ASP A 130 -1.32 -14.11 -27.26
C ASP A 130 -2.19 -13.27 -26.30
N ASN A 131 -2.06 -13.44 -24.98
CA ASN A 131 -2.92 -12.85 -23.95
C ASN A 131 -2.15 -12.11 -22.85
N GLU A 132 -2.87 -11.24 -22.16
CA GLU A 132 -2.45 -10.52 -20.96
C GLU A 132 -3.64 -10.38 -20.01
N THR A 133 -3.39 -10.48 -18.71
CA THR A 133 -4.44 -10.51 -17.70
C THR A 133 -4.32 -9.33 -16.76
N ASN A 134 -5.41 -8.57 -16.61
CA ASN A 134 -5.48 -7.51 -15.61
C ASN A 134 -5.46 -8.11 -14.21
N VAL A 135 -5.04 -7.31 -13.23
CA VAL A 135 -5.19 -7.70 -11.83
C VAL A 135 -6.68 -7.84 -11.48
N ASP A 136 -7.04 -8.89 -10.74
CA ASP A 136 -8.42 -9.12 -10.29
C ASP A 136 -8.63 -8.47 -8.92
N VAL A 137 -8.91 -7.17 -8.93
CA VAL A 137 -9.16 -6.37 -7.72
C VAL A 137 -10.54 -5.73 -7.80
N ILE A 138 -11.21 -5.70 -6.65
CA ILE A 138 -12.48 -5.00 -6.51
C ILE A 138 -12.16 -3.56 -6.12
N PRO A 139 -12.62 -2.53 -6.84
CA PRO A 139 -12.38 -1.15 -6.47
C PRO A 139 -12.74 -0.86 -5.00
N GLY A 140 -11.80 -0.30 -4.25
CA GLY A 140 -11.91 -0.04 -2.81
C GLY A 140 -11.66 -1.26 -1.90
N SER A 141 -11.21 -2.40 -2.42
CA SER A 141 -10.74 -3.52 -1.57
C SER A 141 -9.33 -3.26 -1.04
N THR A 142 -8.90 -4.05 -0.03
CA THR A 142 -7.54 -3.97 0.50
C THR A 142 -6.48 -4.17 -0.60
N GLU A 143 -6.74 -5.07 -1.55
CA GLU A 143 -5.88 -5.34 -2.70
C GLU A 143 -5.87 -4.18 -3.70
N ASP A 144 -6.99 -3.46 -3.84
CA ASP A 144 -7.08 -2.26 -4.66
C ASP A 144 -6.31 -1.08 -4.05
N PHE A 145 -6.32 -0.95 -2.72
CA PHE A 145 -5.53 0.07 -2.02
C PHE A 145 -4.04 -0.26 -1.95
N ALA A 146 -3.68 -1.55 -1.84
CA ALA A 146 -2.30 -2.00 -1.72
C ALA A 146 -1.44 -1.63 -2.96
N ARG A 147 -2.07 -1.38 -4.10
CA ARG A 147 -1.43 -0.96 -5.35
C ARG A 147 -1.41 0.57 -5.57
N ILE A 148 -1.95 1.36 -4.64
CA ILE A 148 -1.99 2.82 -4.71
C ILE A 148 -0.91 3.40 -3.80
N VAL A 149 -0.16 4.38 -4.28
CA VAL A 149 0.92 5.01 -3.52
C VAL A 149 0.96 6.52 -3.79
N LEU A 150 1.14 7.30 -2.72
CA LEU A 150 1.44 8.73 -2.81
C LEU A 150 2.94 8.93 -2.56
N VAL A 151 3.64 9.47 -3.55
CA VAL A 151 5.07 9.70 -3.49
C VAL A 151 5.30 11.10 -2.94
N GLY A 152 5.37 11.24 -1.61
CA GLY A 152 5.84 12.47 -0.96
C GLY A 152 4.97 13.71 -1.18
N GLY A 153 3.90 13.87 -0.41
CA GLY A 153 3.09 15.07 -0.27
C GLY A 153 2.18 14.84 0.93
N ALA A 154 1.73 15.88 1.63
CA ALA A 154 0.97 15.75 2.86
C ALA A 154 -0.43 15.11 2.61
N SER A 155 -0.47 13.78 2.59
CA SER A 155 -1.61 12.94 2.92
C SER A 155 -1.03 11.69 3.57
N GLU A 156 -1.37 11.53 4.85
CA GLU A 156 -0.61 10.76 5.84
C GLU A 156 -0.54 9.26 5.54
N VAL A 157 0.63 8.67 5.79
CA VAL A 157 0.73 7.37 6.44
C VAL A 157 1.20 7.70 7.84
N VAL A 158 0.36 7.48 8.85
CA VAL A 158 0.82 7.60 10.23
C VAL A 158 1.62 6.35 10.54
N VAL A 159 2.94 6.50 10.65
CA VAL A 159 3.78 5.50 11.29
C VAL A 159 3.53 5.66 12.78
N GLU A 160 2.56 4.92 13.33
CA GLU A 160 2.40 4.85 14.78
C GLU A 160 3.59 4.05 15.33
N THR A 161 4.59 4.78 15.80
CA THR A 161 5.69 4.21 16.57
C THR A 161 5.36 4.34 18.03
N ARG A 162 4.90 3.25 18.65
CA ARG A 162 4.74 3.18 20.10
C ARG A 162 6.05 2.75 20.70
N ILE A 163 6.67 3.66 21.44
CA ILE A 163 7.88 3.36 22.20
C ILE A 163 7.46 2.80 23.55
N GLU A 164 7.60 1.48 23.67
CA GLU A 164 7.20 0.74 24.86
C GLU A 164 8.38 -0.01 25.44
N GLY A 165 8.42 -0.09 26.77
CA GLY A 165 9.44 -0.82 27.49
C GLY A 165 8.84 -1.59 28.65
N GLU A 166 9.53 -2.66 29.02
CA GLU A 166 9.22 -3.45 30.22
C GLU A 166 10.47 -3.49 31.11
N LEU A 167 10.32 -3.10 32.38
CA LEU A 167 11.38 -3.16 33.38
C LEU A 167 10.95 -4.10 34.50
N THR A 168 11.80 -5.08 34.82
CA THR A 168 11.59 -6.02 35.94
C THR A 168 12.52 -5.67 37.09
N PHE A 169 11.97 -5.54 38.30
CA PHE A 169 12.72 -5.25 39.52
C PHE A 169 12.73 -6.44 40.48
N ASP A 170 13.84 -6.60 41.22
CA ASP A 170 14.00 -7.62 42.28
C ASP A 170 13.32 -7.17 43.58
N SER A 171 12.00 -7.01 43.52
CA SER A 171 11.18 -6.60 44.66
C SER A 171 9.74 -7.05 44.49
N ASN A 172 8.93 -6.81 45.53
CA ASN A 172 7.51 -7.07 45.57
C ASN A 172 6.75 -5.80 45.94
N LEU A 173 5.64 -5.55 45.24
CA LEU A 173 4.71 -4.47 45.50
C LEU A 173 3.33 -5.07 45.81
N ASP A 174 2.69 -4.61 46.87
CA ASP A 174 1.29 -4.97 47.13
C ASP A 174 0.37 -4.05 46.30
N LEU A 175 -0.20 -4.59 45.22
CA LEU A 175 -1.09 -3.82 44.33
C LEU A 175 -2.44 -3.47 44.98
N GLN A 176 -2.76 -4.05 46.15
CA GLN A 176 -3.95 -3.65 46.91
C GLN A 176 -3.69 -2.42 47.79
N ASP A 177 -2.42 -2.08 48.04
CA ASP A 177 -2.02 -0.89 48.78
C ASP A 177 -1.82 0.28 47.80
N GLN A 178 -2.88 1.05 47.61
CA GLN A 178 -2.88 2.17 46.68
C GLN A 178 -1.84 3.25 47.03
N GLU A 179 -1.52 3.45 48.31
CA GLU A 179 -0.53 4.44 48.74
C GLU A 179 0.89 3.97 48.35
N ALA A 180 1.18 2.68 48.55
CA ALA A 180 2.43 2.08 48.09
C ALA A 180 2.57 2.11 46.57
N VAL A 181 1.49 1.82 45.83
CA VAL A 181 1.49 1.88 44.36
C VAL A 181 1.78 3.30 43.88
N THR A 182 1.09 4.31 44.40
CA THR A 182 1.32 5.72 44.00
C THR A 182 2.75 6.17 44.30
N LEU A 183 3.27 5.87 45.49
CA LEU A 183 4.66 6.21 45.83
C LEU A 183 5.66 5.55 44.89
N PHE A 184 5.43 4.27 44.56
CA PHE A 184 6.28 3.55 43.62
C PHE A 184 6.23 4.15 42.22
N THR A 185 5.03 4.41 41.68
CA THR A 185 4.85 4.94 40.32
C THR A 185 5.41 6.35 40.17
N ASP A 186 5.22 7.21 41.16
CA ASP A 186 5.74 8.59 41.13
C ASP A 186 7.28 8.58 41.10
N GLU A 187 7.89 7.73 41.92
CA GLU A 187 9.35 7.63 42.02
C GLU A 187 9.98 6.93 40.81
N PHE A 188 9.26 5.98 40.19
CA PHE A 188 9.62 5.37 38.91
C PHE A 188 9.63 6.40 37.78
N ILE A 189 8.51 7.12 37.61
CA ILE A 189 8.37 8.14 36.57
C ILE A 189 9.45 9.21 36.77
N ARG A 190 9.67 9.66 38.01
CA ARG A 190 10.68 10.69 38.32
C ARG A 190 12.08 10.26 37.92
N GLN A 191 12.53 9.07 38.31
CA GLN A 191 13.89 8.59 37.99
C GLN A 191 14.07 8.29 36.52
N LEU A 192 13.08 7.68 35.87
CA LEU A 192 13.14 7.40 34.44
C LEU A 192 13.18 8.71 33.64
N ALA A 193 12.37 9.71 34.00
CA ALA A 193 12.38 11.02 33.35
C ALA A 193 13.72 11.74 33.53
N GLU A 194 14.27 11.73 34.77
CA GLU A 194 15.57 12.33 35.09
C GLU A 194 16.72 11.64 34.33
N ALA A 195 16.70 10.31 34.23
CA ALA A 195 17.67 9.55 33.48
C ALA A 195 17.63 9.87 31.99
N LEU A 196 16.44 9.99 31.41
CA LEU A 196 16.26 10.21 29.97
C LEU A 196 16.30 11.69 29.56
N GLY A 197 16.24 12.62 30.52
CA GLY A 197 16.20 14.05 30.24
C GLY A 197 14.91 14.49 29.53
N ILE A 198 13.78 13.84 29.86
CA ILE A 198 12.45 14.12 29.30
C ILE A 198 11.48 14.59 30.40
N ASP A 199 10.38 15.25 30.04
CA ASP A 199 9.34 15.60 31.00
C ASP A 199 8.67 14.34 31.62
N PRO A 200 8.44 14.30 32.94
CA PRO A 200 7.77 13.19 33.63
C PRO A 200 6.41 12.80 33.04
N SER A 201 5.65 13.76 32.49
CA SER A 201 4.33 13.50 31.90
C SER A 201 4.39 12.64 30.63
N ARG A 202 5.56 12.51 30.01
CA ARG A 202 5.78 11.67 28.83
C ARG A 202 5.89 10.19 29.16
N ILE A 203 6.00 9.82 30.43
CA ILE A 203 6.11 8.42 30.85
C ILE A 203 4.74 7.96 31.30
N ILE A 204 4.15 7.05 30.52
CA ILE A 204 2.82 6.49 30.78
C ILE A 204 3.01 5.05 31.22
N ILE A 205 2.69 4.72 32.46
CA ILE A 205 2.68 3.33 32.93
C ILE A 205 1.41 2.65 32.40
N THR A 206 1.57 1.55 31.67
CA THR A 206 0.48 0.82 31.02
C THR A 206 0.05 -0.42 31.80
N ASP A 207 0.97 -1.07 32.52
CA ASP A 207 0.68 -2.21 33.38
C ASP A 207 1.71 -2.36 34.52
N ILE A 208 1.28 -2.95 35.63
CA ILE A 208 2.16 -3.35 36.75
C ILE A 208 1.75 -4.74 37.25
N GLN A 209 2.71 -5.66 37.31
CA GLN A 209 2.46 -7.04 37.76
C GLN A 209 3.11 -7.37 39.10
N GLN A 210 2.51 -8.32 39.83
CA GLN A 210 2.88 -8.72 41.20
C GLN A 210 3.71 -10.02 41.24
N GLY A 211 4.65 -10.14 42.18
CA GLY A 211 5.54 -11.30 42.40
C GLY A 211 7.02 -10.95 42.18
N SER A 212 7.32 -10.47 40.98
CA SER A 212 8.43 -9.55 40.67
C SER A 212 7.76 -8.29 40.12
N ILE A 213 8.20 -7.10 40.53
CA ILE A 213 7.59 -5.88 40.00
C ILE A 213 8.00 -5.76 38.54
N VAL A 214 7.05 -5.99 37.64
CA VAL A 214 7.21 -5.75 36.20
C VAL A 214 6.42 -4.48 35.89
N VAL A 215 7.10 -3.48 35.33
CA VAL A 215 6.50 -2.21 34.92
C VAL A 215 6.53 -2.13 33.41
N SER A 216 5.36 -2.16 32.79
CA SER A 216 5.18 -1.85 31.37
C SER A 216 4.88 -0.37 31.24
N PHE A 217 5.56 0.31 30.33
CA PHE A 217 5.42 1.75 30.14
C PHE A 217 5.57 2.15 28.68
N GLN A 218 5.02 3.30 28.34
CA GLN A 218 5.16 3.99 27.07
C GLN A 218 5.90 5.32 27.27
N ILE A 219 6.76 5.68 26.32
CA ILE A 219 7.33 7.02 26.19
C ILE A 219 6.52 7.77 25.11
N ALA A 220 5.72 8.74 25.53
CA ALA A 220 4.93 9.59 24.66
C ALA A 220 5.79 10.66 23.97
N ASP A 221 5.28 11.22 22.89
CA ASP A 221 5.91 12.36 22.21
C ASP A 221 6.04 13.59 23.11
N GLY A 222 7.04 14.40 22.79
CA GLY A 222 7.25 15.68 23.47
C GLY A 222 6.15 16.67 23.14
N VAL A 223 5.86 17.57 24.07
CA VAL A 223 5.03 18.75 23.79
C VAL A 223 5.90 19.89 23.27
N ASP A 224 5.39 20.67 22.33
CA ASP A 224 6.13 21.75 21.63
C ASP A 224 6.80 22.79 22.57
N ASN A 225 6.39 22.84 23.83
CA ASN A 225 6.95 23.72 24.85
C ASN A 225 8.39 23.35 25.28
N PHE A 226 8.89 22.16 24.91
CA PHE A 226 10.24 21.69 25.27
C PHE A 226 11.06 21.27 24.03
N PRO A 227 11.53 22.24 23.22
CA PRO A 227 12.10 21.99 21.89
C PRO A 227 13.45 21.26 21.86
N ASN A 228 14.06 21.00 23.02
CA ASN A 228 15.35 20.31 23.14
C ASN A 228 15.23 18.94 23.81
N GLU A 229 14.01 18.46 24.06
CA GLU A 229 13.83 17.12 24.61
C GLU A 229 14.14 16.05 23.56
N PRO A 230 14.73 14.91 23.99
CA PRO A 230 14.87 13.74 23.13
C PRO A 230 13.53 13.26 22.57
N THR A 231 13.56 12.77 21.32
CA THR A 231 12.43 12.02 20.75
C THR A 231 12.19 10.74 21.56
N PRO A 232 10.99 10.13 21.55
CA PRO A 232 10.76 8.86 22.25
C PRO A 232 11.76 7.77 21.84
N VAL A 233 12.12 7.72 20.56
CA VAL A 233 13.11 6.79 20.00
C VAL A 233 14.49 7.02 20.62
N ASP A 234 14.95 8.28 20.63
CA ASP A 234 16.26 8.63 21.20
C ASP A 234 16.29 8.38 22.72
N ALA A 235 15.19 8.67 23.40
CA ALA A 235 15.04 8.39 24.84
C ALA A 235 15.13 6.88 25.12
N LEU A 236 14.52 6.02 24.30
CA LEU A 236 14.65 4.57 24.45
C LEU A 236 16.06 4.06 24.16
N VAL A 237 16.73 4.62 23.14
CA VAL A 237 18.14 4.30 22.85
C VAL A 237 19.02 4.65 24.04
N GLU A 238 18.79 5.81 24.65
CA GLU A 238 19.49 6.27 25.83
C GLU A 238 19.20 5.38 27.05
N LEU A 239 17.94 4.97 27.26
CA LEU A 239 17.58 4.01 28.31
C LEU A 239 18.38 2.72 28.20
N LYS A 240 18.40 2.12 27.00
CA LYS A 240 19.15 0.88 26.71
C LYS A 240 20.63 1.05 27.03
N ARG A 241 21.21 2.19 26.64
CA ARG A 241 22.62 2.51 26.90
C ARG A 241 22.89 2.61 28.40
N GLN A 242 22.08 3.37 29.14
CA GLN A 242 22.28 3.56 30.57
C GLN A 242 22.10 2.27 31.38
N ILE A 243 21.15 1.41 31.00
CA ILE A 243 20.94 0.10 31.65
C ILE A 243 22.18 -0.80 31.46
N GLN A 244 22.78 -0.79 30.26
CA GLN A 244 23.99 -1.56 29.99
C GLN A 244 25.22 -1.05 30.74
N GLU A 245 25.34 0.26 30.96
CA GLU A 245 26.52 0.87 31.56
C GLU A 245 26.47 0.97 33.08
N THR A 246 25.30 1.29 33.64
CA THR A 246 25.21 1.76 35.04
C THR A 246 24.42 0.82 35.96
N GLN A 247 23.44 0.05 35.46
CA GLN A 247 22.51 -0.84 36.21
C GLN A 247 21.77 -0.25 37.45
N ASP A 248 22.23 0.86 38.03
CA ASP A 248 21.74 1.51 39.25
C ASP A 248 20.79 2.70 38.97
N LEU A 249 20.14 2.74 37.80
CA LEU A 249 19.25 3.84 37.40
C LEU A 249 18.07 4.08 38.35
N PHE A 250 17.67 3.03 39.07
CA PHE A 250 16.50 3.01 39.93
C PHE A 250 16.87 2.77 41.39
N VAL A 251 18.00 3.34 41.83
CA VAL A 251 18.62 3.06 43.14
C VAL A 251 17.67 3.25 44.33
N THR A 252 16.67 4.15 44.21
CA THR A 252 15.70 4.41 45.29
C THR A 252 14.48 3.48 45.25
N LEU A 253 14.27 2.73 44.16
CA LEU A 253 13.18 1.77 44.03
C LEU A 253 13.63 0.37 44.46
N ALA A 254 14.43 -0.28 43.62
CA ALA A 254 14.88 -1.66 43.76
C ALA A 254 15.92 -1.98 42.67
N PRO A 255 16.73 -3.03 42.86
CA PRO A 255 17.64 -3.51 41.82
C PRO A 255 16.89 -3.89 40.55
N LEU A 256 17.40 -3.44 39.41
CA LEU A 256 16.85 -3.81 38.10
C LEU A 256 17.34 -5.22 37.71
N LEU A 257 16.42 -6.11 37.36
CA LEU A 257 16.71 -7.48 36.93
C LEU A 257 16.79 -7.59 35.41
N ALA A 258 15.84 -6.98 34.71
CA ALA A 258 15.71 -7.13 33.27
C ALA A 258 15.05 -5.91 32.64
N PHE A 259 15.37 -5.72 31.37
CA PHE A 259 14.72 -4.78 30.49
C PHE A 259 14.37 -5.48 29.18
N ALA A 260 13.15 -5.29 28.69
CA ALA A 260 12.73 -5.68 27.36
C ALA A 260 12.21 -4.47 26.60
N ASP A 261 12.68 -4.31 25.37
CA ASP A 261 12.10 -3.37 24.41
C ASP A 261 10.86 -4.01 23.81
N GLN A 262 9.72 -3.33 23.92
CA GLN A 262 8.43 -3.76 23.38
C GLN A 262 7.91 -2.78 22.32
N SER A 263 8.78 -1.89 21.82
CA SER A 263 8.40 -0.90 20.84
C SER A 263 7.83 -1.56 19.60
N SER A 264 6.73 -1.01 19.11
CA SER A 264 6.08 -1.46 17.90
C SER A 264 5.98 -0.30 16.92
N THR A 265 6.14 -0.64 15.64
CA THR A 265 5.91 0.27 14.53
C THR A 265 4.77 -0.33 13.72
N VAL A 266 3.61 0.31 13.78
CA VAL A 266 2.44 -0.10 13.02
C VAL A 266 2.26 0.89 11.88
N LEU A 267 2.20 0.36 10.66
CA LEU A 267 1.76 1.12 9.50
C LEU A 267 0.24 1.23 9.61
N VAL A 268 -0.27 2.41 9.98
CA VAL A 268 -1.73 2.65 10.00
C VAL A 268 -2.14 3.12 8.61
N PRO A 269 -2.89 2.32 7.82
CA PRO A 269 -3.42 2.78 6.55
C PRO A 269 -4.49 3.84 6.80
N VAL A 270 -4.38 5.00 6.16
CA VAL A 270 -5.45 6.00 6.14
C VAL A 270 -6.64 5.37 5.43
N THR A 271 -7.62 4.95 6.23
CA THR A 271 -8.83 4.31 5.71
C THR A 271 -9.68 5.40 5.07
N ALA A 272 -10.12 5.20 3.83
CA ALA A 272 -11.06 6.13 3.21
C ALA A 272 -12.33 6.22 4.08
N PRO A 273 -12.89 7.42 4.28
CA PRO A 273 -14.16 7.59 4.99
C PRO A 273 -15.28 6.84 4.27
N VAL A 274 -16.02 6.02 5.01
CA VAL A 274 -17.15 5.26 4.46
C VAL A 274 -18.41 5.47 5.27
N ASP A 275 -19.56 5.38 4.61
CA ASP A 275 -20.85 5.30 5.30
C ASP A 275 -21.08 3.91 5.91
N ALA A 276 -22.23 3.73 6.57
CA ALA A 276 -22.60 2.46 7.18
C ALA A 276 -22.74 1.29 6.18
N ASP A 277 -22.91 1.60 4.90
CA ASP A 277 -23.03 0.62 3.82
C ASP A 277 -21.69 0.36 3.11
N GLY A 278 -20.61 1.02 3.53
CA GLY A 278 -19.27 0.89 2.97
C GLY A 278 -19.01 1.76 1.73
N ASN A 279 -19.91 2.69 1.40
CA ASN A 279 -19.69 3.60 0.27
C ASN A 279 -18.76 4.74 0.68
N ALA A 280 -17.88 5.16 -0.23
CA ALA A 280 -16.95 6.25 0.02
C ALA A 280 -17.66 7.60 0.24
N ILE A 281 -17.26 8.31 1.30
CA ILE A 281 -17.70 9.66 1.66
C ILE A 281 -16.55 10.64 1.36
N LEU A 282 -16.55 11.23 0.17
CA LEU A 282 -15.48 12.13 -0.26
C LEU A 282 -15.62 13.53 0.36
N GLY A 283 -16.81 13.91 0.82
CA GLY A 283 -17.08 15.24 1.37
C GLY A 283 -16.60 15.51 2.80
N TRP A 284 -16.03 14.55 3.52
CA TRP A 284 -15.58 14.74 4.91
C TRP A 284 -14.13 15.24 4.97
N PHE A 285 -13.95 16.56 4.80
CA PHE A 285 -12.65 17.21 4.59
C PHE A 285 -11.92 17.59 5.88
N THR A 286 -12.66 18.02 6.91
CA THR A 286 -12.11 18.42 8.21
C THR A 286 -11.49 17.25 8.95
N ARG A 287 -12.00 16.03 8.69
CA ARG A 287 -11.71 14.83 9.48
C ARG A 287 -12.07 14.99 10.96
N GLU A 288 -12.92 15.96 11.30
CA GLU A 288 -13.41 16.22 12.65
C GLU A 288 -14.87 15.75 12.78
N GLY A 289 -15.27 15.32 13.98
CA GLY A 289 -16.60 14.75 14.21
C GLY A 289 -16.81 13.41 13.49
N ASP A 290 -18.05 13.04 13.22
CA ASP A 290 -18.38 11.81 12.50
C ASP A 290 -19.37 12.06 11.34
N THR A 291 -19.54 13.31 10.93
CA THR A 291 -20.52 13.70 9.91
C THR A 291 -19.93 14.70 8.93
N VAL A 292 -20.32 14.58 7.66
CA VAL A 292 -20.09 15.66 6.69
C VAL A 292 -21.01 16.83 7.02
N ASP A 293 -20.45 17.95 7.45
CA ASP A 293 -21.23 19.07 7.96
C ASP A 293 -20.82 20.44 7.39
N PHE A 294 -21.25 21.52 8.07
CA PHE A 294 -20.99 22.88 7.61
C PHE A 294 -19.52 23.27 7.70
N ASP A 295 -18.73 22.66 8.58
CA ASP A 295 -17.30 22.96 8.68
C ASP A 295 -16.56 22.39 7.47
N ASP A 296 -16.95 21.20 7.00
CA ASP A 296 -16.48 20.66 5.71
C ASP A 296 -16.93 21.55 4.53
N PHE A 297 -18.17 22.05 4.57
CA PHE A 297 -18.67 22.94 3.53
C PHE A 297 -17.90 24.26 3.47
N PHE A 298 -17.55 24.87 4.60
CA PHE A 298 -16.77 26.11 4.61
C PHE A 298 -15.37 25.89 4.05
N LEU A 299 -14.76 24.74 4.38
CA LEU A 299 -13.44 24.38 3.86
C LEU A 299 -13.47 24.12 2.34
N PHE A 300 -14.53 23.49 1.84
CA PHE A 300 -14.79 23.37 0.40
C PHE A 300 -15.00 24.73 -0.26
N ALA A 301 -15.82 25.60 0.33
CA ALA A 301 -16.15 26.92 -0.20
C ALA A 301 -14.93 27.84 -0.32
N ASP A 302 -13.96 27.73 0.60
CA ASP A 302 -12.69 28.47 0.54
C ASP A 302 -11.81 28.06 -0.66
N ASN A 303 -12.05 26.88 -1.23
CA ASN A 303 -11.34 26.33 -2.39
C ASN A 303 -12.15 26.36 -3.69
N PHE A 304 -13.44 26.69 -3.61
CA PHE A 304 -14.34 26.74 -4.76
C PHE A 304 -13.90 27.76 -5.81
N GLY A 305 -13.89 27.34 -7.07
CA GLY A 305 -13.51 28.13 -8.24
C GLY A 305 -12.01 28.17 -8.51
N LYS A 306 -11.19 27.40 -7.79
CA LYS A 306 -9.76 27.21 -8.10
C LYS A 306 -9.58 26.09 -9.10
N SER A 307 -8.63 26.23 -10.02
CA SER A 307 -8.32 25.20 -11.00
C SER A 307 -6.85 24.79 -10.95
N GLU A 308 -6.54 23.65 -11.56
CA GLU A 308 -5.19 23.16 -11.71
C GLU A 308 -4.27 24.25 -12.29
N GLY A 309 -3.16 24.52 -11.59
CA GLY A 309 -2.21 25.59 -11.94
C GLY A 309 -2.45 26.93 -11.22
N ASP A 310 -3.57 27.11 -10.51
CA ASP A 310 -3.78 28.26 -9.63
C ASP A 310 -2.98 28.12 -8.32
N VAL A 311 -2.45 29.24 -7.83
CA VAL A 311 -1.78 29.27 -6.51
C VAL A 311 -2.80 28.95 -5.43
N GLY A 312 -2.55 27.86 -4.70
CA GLY A 312 -3.43 27.41 -3.62
C GLY A 312 -4.62 26.57 -4.09
N TYR A 313 -4.61 26.07 -5.33
CA TYR A 313 -5.40 24.91 -5.73
C TYR A 313 -5.02 23.70 -4.87
N ASP A 314 -6.02 22.95 -4.44
CA ASP A 314 -5.88 21.77 -3.61
C ASP A 314 -6.83 20.71 -4.17
N SER A 315 -6.25 19.64 -4.74
CA SER A 315 -7.00 18.59 -5.42
C SER A 315 -7.91 17.80 -4.49
N ARG A 316 -7.75 17.91 -3.17
CA ARG A 316 -8.66 17.29 -2.19
C ARG A 316 -10.10 17.80 -2.32
N PHE A 317 -10.30 18.98 -2.89
CA PHE A 317 -11.63 19.58 -3.08
C PHE A 317 -12.18 19.35 -4.49
N ASP A 318 -11.38 18.86 -5.44
CA ASP A 318 -11.80 18.38 -6.78
C ASP A 318 -12.17 16.89 -6.69
N ILE A 319 -13.26 16.61 -5.98
CA ILE A 319 -13.76 15.25 -5.70
C ILE A 319 -14.48 14.62 -6.91
N SER A 320 -14.71 15.39 -7.98
CA SER A 320 -15.15 14.97 -9.30
C SER A 320 -14.06 15.32 -10.32
N PRO A 321 -12.91 14.60 -10.30
CA PRO A 321 -11.63 15.03 -10.86
C PRO A 321 -11.77 15.51 -12.31
N ASN A 322 -11.86 16.83 -12.46
CA ASN A 322 -12.01 17.52 -13.73
C ASN A 322 -10.98 18.67 -13.90
N GLY A 323 -10.08 18.82 -12.93
CA GLY A 323 -9.04 19.83 -12.87
C GLY A 323 -9.52 21.17 -12.31
N ALA A 324 -10.72 21.24 -11.73
CA ALA A 324 -11.30 22.45 -11.17
C ALA A 324 -12.25 22.15 -10.01
N VAL A 325 -12.11 22.86 -8.88
CA VAL A 325 -13.09 22.81 -7.79
C VAL A 325 -14.34 23.59 -8.21
N ASP A 326 -15.34 22.91 -8.73
CA ASP A 326 -16.50 23.52 -9.36
C ASP A 326 -17.85 22.92 -8.93
N PHE A 327 -18.90 23.19 -9.72
CA PHE A 327 -20.24 22.74 -9.37
C PHE A 327 -20.40 21.22 -9.40
N ASP A 328 -19.60 20.50 -10.17
CA ASP A 328 -19.64 19.04 -10.21
C ASP A 328 -19.13 18.47 -8.87
N ASP A 329 -18.07 19.06 -8.30
CA ASP A 329 -17.62 18.77 -6.94
C ASP A 329 -18.65 19.14 -5.89
N PHE A 330 -19.30 20.30 -6.06
CA PHE A 330 -20.34 20.72 -5.13
C PHE A 330 -21.51 19.72 -5.09
N PHE A 331 -21.92 19.18 -6.24
CA PHE A 331 -22.98 18.17 -6.26
C PHE A 331 -22.51 16.84 -5.66
N ARG A 332 -21.27 16.43 -5.93
CA ARG A 332 -20.68 15.25 -5.30
C ARG A 332 -20.56 15.39 -3.78
N PHE A 333 -20.22 16.58 -3.30
CA PHE A 333 -20.17 16.93 -1.88
C PHE A 333 -21.58 16.92 -1.29
N ALA A 334 -22.56 17.49 -1.99
CA ALA A 334 -23.95 17.53 -1.55
C ALA A 334 -24.56 16.13 -1.42
N ASP A 335 -24.13 15.16 -2.23
CA ASP A 335 -24.51 13.75 -2.09
C ASP A 335 -24.00 13.13 -0.78
N ASP A 336 -22.91 13.66 -0.22
CA ASP A 336 -22.33 13.23 1.05
C ASP A 336 -22.77 14.08 2.24
N PHE A 337 -23.30 15.27 2.01
CA PHE A 337 -23.66 16.21 3.08
C PHE A 337 -24.67 15.60 4.05
N GLY A 338 -24.31 15.61 5.35
CA GLY A 338 -25.09 15.00 6.42
C GLY A 338 -24.93 13.48 6.56
N LYS A 339 -24.10 12.82 5.74
CA LYS A 339 -23.76 11.41 5.96
C LYS A 339 -22.87 11.27 7.20
N VAL A 340 -23.08 10.17 7.92
CA VAL A 340 -22.23 9.74 9.03
C VAL A 340 -21.11 8.88 8.48
N VAL A 341 -19.88 9.20 8.87
CA VAL A 341 -18.68 8.44 8.56
C VAL A 341 -18.53 7.32 9.58
N ALA A 342 -18.90 6.10 9.18
CA ALA A 342 -18.97 4.93 10.06
C ALA A 342 -17.61 4.54 10.65
N ASN A 343 -16.52 4.84 9.94
CA ASN A 343 -15.15 4.62 10.39
C ASN A 343 -14.46 5.92 10.88
N ALA A 344 -15.20 6.97 11.24
CA ALA A 344 -14.64 8.24 11.72
C ALA A 344 -13.64 8.05 12.86
N LEU A 345 -14.04 7.28 13.88
CA LEU A 345 -13.19 6.97 15.04
C LEU A 345 -11.90 6.24 14.64
N SER A 346 -11.97 5.36 13.65
CA SER A 346 -10.78 4.67 13.14
C SER A 346 -9.87 5.56 12.30
N ILE A 347 -10.42 6.64 11.72
CA ILE A 347 -9.67 7.64 10.94
C ILE A 347 -9.05 8.71 11.86
N GLN A 348 -9.69 9.02 12.98
CA GLN A 348 -9.27 10.05 13.93
C GLN A 348 -8.25 9.57 14.97
N GLY A 349 -8.07 8.25 15.12
CA GLY A 349 -7.19 7.63 16.12
C GLY A 349 -7.94 7.06 17.31
#